data_AF-A0A7S2R1R9-F1
#
_entry.id   AF-A0A7S2R1R9-F1
#
_cell.length_a   1.000
_cell.length_b   1.000
_cell.length_c   1.000
_cell.angle_alpha   90.00
_cell.angle_beta   90.00
_cell.angle_gamma   90.00
#
_symmetry.space_group_name_H-M   'P 1'
#
loop_
_entity.id
_entity.type
_entity.pdbx_description
1 polymer ?
#
loop_
_entity_poly.entity_id
_entity_poly.type
_entity_poly.pdbx_seq_one_letter_code
_entity_poly.pdbx_strand_id
1 'polypeptide(L)'
;DRLVKCLYYIEENKIYNVSKSRGHRKTSSLRRRMFKKMDSSRIRIDEEMVKDTSLLISNIESPPQNTNTFGQVSWYAFGNVGLWFLDTIMLMLMFGILIAYQGAIIGFIKNTPLTMGSSLIDSLMSLIVIIPICSVTNLQSVAKFSAFGIIFMLGTFFVIAGYGINEYGLAGFSLISEEHLWPKDLTAASNWFGVAAFGYGVVPFTYNIRESMSKPELMNHATQNALWLVFATYIILSNLIPIIFLPGVHKIDGDVL
;
A
#
# COMPACT_ATOMS: atom_id res chain seq x y z
N ASP A 1 11.04 -22.80 -17.09
CA ASP A 1 10.06 -23.63 -16.35
C ASP A 1 9.38 -22.94 -15.17
N ARG A 2 10.09 -22.49 -14.13
CA ARG A 2 9.45 -21.89 -12.92
C ARG A 2 8.64 -20.62 -13.18
N LEU A 3 9.12 -19.74 -14.07
CA LEU A 3 8.42 -18.50 -14.42
C LEU A 3 7.11 -18.74 -15.18
N VAL A 4 7.08 -19.76 -16.05
CA VAL A 4 5.86 -20.22 -16.73
C VAL A 4 4.86 -20.76 -15.72
N LYS A 5 5.33 -21.54 -14.73
CA LYS A 5 4.51 -22.06 -13.62
C LYS A 5 3.90 -20.92 -12.78
N CYS A 6 4.66 -19.85 -12.51
CA CYS A 6 4.16 -18.67 -11.82
C CYS A 6 3.04 -17.96 -12.62
N LEU A 7 3.19 -17.82 -13.93
CA LEU A 7 2.17 -17.20 -14.79
C LEU A 7 0.87 -18.01 -14.79
N TYR A 8 0.95 -19.35 -14.84
CA TYR A 8 -0.22 -20.22 -14.73
C TYR A 8 -0.91 -20.12 -13.38
N TYR A 9 -0.18 -20.09 -12.27
CA TYR A 9 -0.77 -19.90 -10.94
C TYR A 9 -1.53 -18.56 -10.82
N ILE A 10 -1.01 -17.49 -11.42
CA ILE A 10 -1.67 -16.17 -11.45
C ILE A 10 -2.96 -16.24 -12.29
N GLU A 11 -2.91 -16.94 -13.43
CA GLU A 11 -4.05 -17.08 -14.35
C GLU A 11 -5.17 -17.95 -13.75
N GLU A 12 -4.83 -19.06 -13.11
CA GLU A 12 -5.79 -19.94 -12.44
C GLU A 12 -6.46 -19.24 -11.25
N ASN A 13 -5.71 -18.47 -10.45
CA ASN A 13 -6.28 -17.63 -9.39
C ASN A 13 -7.16 -16.50 -9.93
N LYS A 14 -6.86 -15.95 -11.12
CA LYS A 14 -7.78 -15.01 -11.79
C LYS A 14 -9.07 -15.69 -12.20
N ILE A 15 -9.00 -16.87 -12.81
CA ILE A 15 -10.19 -17.62 -13.28
C ILE A 15 -11.07 -18.04 -12.10
N TYR A 16 -10.47 -18.52 -11.01
CA TYR A 16 -11.20 -18.93 -9.81
C TYR A 16 -11.96 -17.77 -9.15
N ASN A 17 -11.33 -16.59 -9.08
CA ASN A 17 -11.96 -15.37 -8.56
C ASN A 17 -13.09 -14.84 -9.48
N VAL A 18 -12.93 -14.94 -10.80
CA VAL A 18 -13.97 -14.54 -11.78
C VAL A 18 -15.17 -15.50 -11.76
N SER A 19 -14.91 -16.81 -11.61
CA SER A 19 -15.93 -17.85 -11.46
C SER A 19 -16.81 -17.62 -10.22
N LYS A 20 -16.17 -17.36 -9.07
CA LYS A 20 -16.86 -17.09 -7.80
C LYS A 20 -17.69 -15.79 -7.84
N SER A 21 -17.18 -14.75 -8.53
CA SER A 21 -17.91 -13.50 -8.74
C SER A 21 -19.11 -13.64 -9.70
N ARG A 22 -19.05 -14.56 -10.67
CA ARG A 22 -20.14 -14.81 -11.64
C ARG A 22 -21.26 -15.70 -11.12
N GLY A 23 -21.10 -16.33 -9.95
CA GLY A 23 -22.12 -17.15 -9.29
C GLY A 23 -23.43 -16.43 -8.88
N HIS A 24 -23.56 -15.13 -9.17
CA HIS A 24 -24.74 -14.33 -8.81
C HIS A 24 -25.45 -13.62 -9.99
N ARG A 25 -25.06 -13.85 -11.24
CA ARG A 25 -25.84 -13.39 -12.39
C ARG A 25 -26.57 -14.55 -13.05
N LYS A 26 -27.89 -14.65 -12.81
CA LYS A 26 -28.85 -15.44 -13.60
C LYS A 26 -28.78 -14.98 -15.06
N THR A 27 -27.87 -15.57 -15.84
CA THR A 27 -27.87 -15.40 -17.30
C THR A 27 -28.98 -16.26 -17.89
N SER A 28 -29.83 -15.60 -18.66
CA SER A 28 -31.01 -16.11 -19.34
C SER A 28 -30.75 -17.35 -20.20
N SER A 29 -31.72 -18.25 -20.17
CA SER A 29 -31.73 -19.60 -20.74
C SER A 29 -31.62 -19.70 -22.27
N LEU A 30 -31.60 -18.58 -23.00
CA LEU A 30 -31.65 -18.55 -24.46
C LEU A 30 -30.29 -18.66 -25.16
N ARG A 31 -29.17 -18.43 -24.45
CA ARG A 31 -27.82 -18.51 -25.06
C ARG A 31 -27.20 -19.91 -25.03
N ARG A 32 -27.81 -20.88 -24.34
CA ARG A 32 -27.28 -22.24 -24.14
C ARG A 32 -27.38 -23.17 -25.34
N ARG A 33 -28.20 -22.87 -26.35
CA ARG A 33 -28.42 -23.78 -27.49
C ARG A 33 -27.55 -23.50 -28.71
N MET A 34 -27.08 -22.26 -28.92
CA MET A 34 -26.24 -21.93 -30.08
C MET A 34 -24.74 -22.20 -29.87
N PHE A 35 -24.25 -22.27 -28.63
CA PHE A 35 -22.82 -22.53 -28.36
C PHE A 35 -22.44 -24.02 -28.31
N LYS A 36 -23.43 -24.92 -28.22
CA LYS A 36 -23.17 -26.34 -27.91
C LYS A 36 -22.53 -27.15 -29.07
N LYS A 37 -22.45 -26.60 -30.28
CA LYS A 37 -21.96 -27.31 -31.48
C LYS A 37 -20.60 -26.83 -31.99
N MET A 38 -20.08 -25.72 -31.44
CA MET A 38 -18.77 -25.15 -31.78
C MET A 38 -17.73 -25.38 -30.66
N ASP A 39 -18.13 -26.11 -29.62
CA ASP A 39 -17.37 -26.31 -28.37
C ASP A 39 -16.63 -27.65 -28.35
N SER A 40 -17.17 -28.72 -28.97
CA SER A 40 -16.62 -30.07 -28.77
C SER A 40 -15.23 -30.31 -29.38
N SER A 41 -14.80 -29.47 -30.33
CA SER A 41 -13.48 -29.55 -30.95
C SER A 41 -12.42 -28.75 -30.18
N ARG A 42 -12.80 -27.63 -29.55
CA ARG A 42 -11.93 -26.87 -28.63
C ARG A 42 -11.75 -27.58 -27.30
N ILE A 43 -12.83 -28.14 -26.76
CA ILE A 43 -12.81 -28.90 -25.49
C ILE A 43 -11.80 -30.06 -25.54
N ARG A 44 -11.62 -30.75 -26.68
CA ARG A 44 -10.65 -31.85 -26.80
C ARG A 44 -9.19 -31.39 -26.81
N ILE A 45 -8.88 -30.25 -27.44
CA ILE A 45 -7.53 -29.69 -27.45
C ILE A 45 -7.21 -29.12 -26.07
N ASP A 46 -8.19 -28.49 -25.42
CA ASP A 46 -8.06 -28.00 -24.05
C ASP A 46 -7.89 -29.17 -23.06
N GLU A 47 -8.58 -30.31 -23.21
CA GLU A 47 -8.44 -31.47 -22.30
C GLU A 47 -7.07 -32.17 -22.38
N GLU A 48 -6.48 -32.31 -23.57
CA GLU A 48 -5.12 -32.88 -23.70
C GLU A 48 -4.06 -31.90 -23.19
N MET A 49 -4.17 -30.62 -23.53
CA MET A 49 -3.24 -29.60 -23.03
C MET A 49 -3.37 -29.43 -21.50
N VAL A 50 -4.58 -29.52 -20.94
CA VAL A 50 -4.82 -29.52 -19.48
C VAL A 50 -4.28 -30.80 -18.82
N LYS A 51 -4.29 -31.96 -19.47
CA LYS A 51 -3.70 -33.19 -18.93
C LYS A 51 -2.18 -33.14 -18.85
N ASP A 52 -1.51 -32.69 -19.89
CA ASP A 52 -0.04 -32.52 -19.85
C ASP A 52 0.37 -31.42 -18.88
N THR A 53 -0.44 -30.36 -18.77
CA THR A 53 -0.20 -29.27 -17.82
C THR A 53 -0.47 -29.71 -16.37
N SER A 54 -1.50 -30.50 -16.10
CA SER A 54 -1.80 -31.04 -14.76
C SER A 54 -0.76 -32.06 -14.27
N LEU A 55 -0.14 -32.84 -15.18
CA LEU A 55 1.03 -33.67 -14.87
C LEU A 55 2.29 -32.84 -14.56
N LEU A 56 2.46 -31.70 -15.23
CA LEU A 56 3.53 -30.73 -14.91
C LEU A 56 3.29 -30.02 -13.57
N ILE A 57 2.03 -29.88 -13.16
CA ILE A 57 1.60 -29.29 -11.88
C ILE A 57 1.70 -30.30 -10.73
N SER A 58 1.41 -31.59 -10.95
CA SER A 58 1.47 -32.61 -9.90
C SER A 58 2.88 -32.88 -9.36
N ASN A 59 3.92 -32.51 -10.11
CA ASN A 59 5.32 -32.58 -9.68
C ASN A 59 5.81 -31.28 -9.02
N ILE A 60 4.95 -30.29 -8.78
CA ILE A 60 5.35 -29.05 -8.14
C ILE A 60 5.23 -29.21 -6.62
N GLU A 61 6.37 -29.11 -5.96
CA GLU A 61 6.45 -29.03 -4.51
C GLU A 61 5.63 -27.81 -4.04
N SER A 62 4.56 -28.08 -3.30
CA SER A 62 3.69 -27.05 -2.75
C SER A 62 4.50 -26.11 -1.85
N PRO A 63 4.22 -24.80 -1.87
CA PRO A 63 4.87 -23.88 -0.94
C PRO A 63 4.62 -24.34 0.51
N PRO A 64 5.53 -24.01 1.44
CA PRO A 64 5.35 -24.30 2.86
C PRO A 64 3.98 -23.85 3.36
N GLN A 65 3.38 -24.63 4.28
CA GLN A 65 2.08 -24.27 4.87
C GLN A 65 2.17 -22.89 5.54
N ASN A 66 1.10 -22.10 5.42
CA ASN A 66 0.98 -20.72 5.92
C ASN A 66 1.85 -19.67 5.20
N THR A 67 2.34 -19.95 4.00
CA THR A 67 3.01 -18.93 3.18
C THR A 67 1.97 -17.93 2.65
N ASN A 68 2.21 -16.63 2.86
CA ASN A 68 1.35 -15.56 2.35
C ASN A 68 1.33 -15.52 0.81
N THR A 69 0.39 -14.77 0.22
CA THR A 69 0.21 -14.73 -1.25
C THR A 69 1.51 -14.29 -1.98
N PHE A 70 2.26 -13.33 -1.43
CA PHE A 70 3.53 -12.88 -2.03
C PHE A 70 4.63 -13.95 -1.96
N GLY A 71 4.74 -14.65 -0.84
CA GLY A 71 5.65 -15.76 -0.65
C GLY A 71 5.32 -16.93 -1.57
N GLN A 72 4.03 -17.19 -1.84
CA GLN A 72 3.62 -18.20 -2.83
C GLN A 72 4.08 -17.82 -4.23
N VAL A 73 3.88 -16.57 -4.64
CA VAL A 73 4.38 -16.06 -5.94
C VAL A 73 5.91 -16.17 -6.02
N SER A 74 6.61 -15.76 -4.98
CA SER A 74 8.08 -15.84 -4.91
C SER A 74 8.59 -17.29 -4.93
N TRP A 75 7.89 -18.19 -4.25
CA TRP A 75 8.17 -19.63 -4.26
C TRP A 75 8.06 -20.22 -5.66
N TYR A 76 6.96 -19.94 -6.36
CA TYR A 76 6.77 -20.46 -7.72
C TYR A 76 7.78 -19.87 -8.71
N ALA A 77 8.20 -18.62 -8.52
CA ALA A 77 9.17 -17.96 -9.39
C ALA A 77 10.62 -18.43 -9.12
N PHE A 78 11.05 -18.45 -7.87
CA PHE A 78 12.45 -18.59 -7.45
C PHE A 78 12.71 -19.73 -6.45
N GLY A 79 11.66 -20.35 -5.91
CA GLY A 79 11.73 -21.40 -4.89
C GLY A 79 12.12 -20.86 -3.51
N ASN A 80 12.79 -21.70 -2.71
CA ASN A 80 13.28 -21.36 -1.36
C ASN A 80 14.03 -20.04 -1.32
N VAL A 81 14.98 -19.80 -2.24
CA VAL A 81 15.83 -18.60 -2.21
C VAL A 81 15.01 -17.32 -2.34
N GLY A 82 14.02 -17.30 -3.24
CA GLY A 82 13.15 -16.13 -3.39
C GLY A 82 12.24 -15.92 -2.18
N LEU A 83 11.80 -16.99 -1.52
CA LEU A 83 11.00 -16.88 -0.31
C LEU A 83 11.81 -16.20 0.81
N TRP A 84 13.00 -16.70 1.12
CA TRP A 84 13.89 -16.12 2.13
C TRP A 84 14.27 -14.67 1.83
N PHE A 85 14.55 -14.37 0.55
CA PHE A 85 14.86 -13.01 0.13
C PHE A 85 13.68 -12.06 0.30
N LEU A 86 12.48 -12.48 -0.11
CA LEU A 86 11.26 -11.69 0.06
C LEU A 86 10.97 -11.44 1.54
N ASP A 87 11.06 -12.47 2.38
CA ASP A 87 10.82 -12.33 3.82
C ASP A 87 11.82 -11.38 4.46
N THR A 88 13.11 -11.45 4.07
CA THR A 88 14.15 -10.53 4.56
C THR A 88 13.85 -9.08 4.18
N ILE A 89 13.47 -8.83 2.93
CA ILE A 89 13.10 -7.48 2.46
C ILE A 89 11.86 -6.96 3.20
N MET A 90 10.84 -7.80 3.36
CA MET A 90 9.60 -7.42 4.04
C MET A 90 9.85 -7.13 5.52
N LEU A 91 10.71 -7.90 6.20
CA LEU A 91 11.14 -7.64 7.57
C LEU A 91 11.93 -6.33 7.68
N MET A 92 12.86 -6.08 6.76
CA MET A 92 13.63 -4.84 6.72
C MET A 92 12.72 -3.63 6.51
N LEU A 93 11.72 -3.74 5.63
CA LEU A 93 10.72 -2.71 5.37
C LEU A 93 9.86 -2.44 6.61
N MET A 94 9.38 -3.49 7.30
CA MET A 94 8.62 -3.34 8.55
C MET A 94 9.45 -2.66 9.64
N PHE A 95 10.72 -3.04 9.78
CA PHE A 95 11.62 -2.42 10.74
C PHE A 95 11.84 -0.93 10.44
N GLY A 96 12.06 -0.58 9.17
CA GLY A 96 12.15 0.81 8.72
C GLY A 96 10.88 1.62 9.02
N ILE A 97 9.70 1.04 8.80
CA ILE A 97 8.41 1.65 9.12
C ILE A 97 8.26 1.91 10.62
N LEU A 98 8.65 0.95 11.47
CA LEU A 98 8.62 1.12 12.93
C LEU A 98 9.54 2.25 13.40
N ILE A 99 10.77 2.30 12.88
CA ILE A 99 11.72 3.38 13.21
C ILE A 99 11.18 4.74 12.76
N ALA A 100 10.65 4.84 11.54
CA ALA A 100 10.12 6.08 11.00
C ALA A 100 8.96 6.62 11.85
N TYR A 101 8.00 5.74 12.22
CA TYR A 101 6.89 6.14 13.09
C TYR A 101 7.36 6.53 14.49
N GLN A 102 8.29 5.79 15.08
CA GLN A 102 8.84 6.14 16.39
C GLN A 102 9.55 7.50 16.37
N GLY A 103 10.32 7.78 15.32
CA GLY A 103 10.96 9.09 15.10
C GLY A 103 9.93 10.21 14.98
N ALA A 104 8.85 10.00 14.23
CA ALA A 104 7.77 10.98 14.09
C ALA A 104 7.06 11.25 15.44
N ILE A 105 6.75 10.21 16.22
CA ILE A 105 6.11 10.35 17.55
C ILE A 105 7.00 11.16 18.50
N ILE A 106 8.28 10.84 18.59
CA ILE A 106 9.23 11.58 19.45
C ILE A 106 9.33 13.04 18.97
N GLY A 107 9.36 13.27 17.66
CA GLY A 107 9.35 14.61 17.07
C GLY A 107 8.11 15.43 17.49
N PHE A 108 6.92 14.80 17.49
CA PHE A 108 5.70 15.44 17.98
C PHE A 108 5.74 15.70 19.49
N ILE A 109 6.15 14.71 20.29
CA ILE A 109 6.22 14.85 21.76
C ILE A 109 7.15 16.00 22.16
N LYS A 110 8.34 16.09 21.53
CA LYS A 110 9.32 17.15 21.80
C LYS A 110 8.77 18.56 21.59
N ASN A 111 7.83 18.72 20.65
CA ASN A 111 7.21 20.00 20.32
C ASN A 111 5.93 20.27 21.11
N THR A 112 5.56 19.39 22.05
CA THR A 112 4.39 19.54 22.91
C THR A 112 4.81 19.72 24.37
N PRO A 113 3.98 20.33 25.22
CA PRO A 113 4.24 20.42 26.66
C PRO A 113 4.22 19.05 27.38
N LEU A 114 3.99 17.95 26.65
CA LEU A 114 3.97 16.59 27.16
C LEU A 114 5.36 15.94 27.24
N THR A 115 6.42 16.61 26.75
CA THR A 115 7.78 16.06 26.87
C THR A 115 8.20 15.93 28.33
N MET A 116 8.79 14.78 28.68
CA MET A 116 9.39 14.56 30.01
C MET A 116 10.84 15.08 30.08
N GLY A 117 11.30 15.81 29.06
CA GLY A 117 12.64 16.41 29.00
C GLY A 117 13.76 15.44 28.61
N SER A 118 13.47 14.14 28.44
CA SER A 118 14.42 13.12 27.99
C SER A 118 13.83 12.32 26.83
N SER A 119 14.55 12.29 25.70
CA SER A 119 14.14 11.53 24.50
C SER A 119 14.00 10.04 24.76
N LEU A 120 14.80 9.49 25.67
CA LEU A 120 14.76 8.06 26.03
C LEU A 120 13.47 7.74 26.79
N ILE A 121 13.07 8.61 27.72
CA ILE A 121 11.83 8.43 28.50
C ILE A 121 10.62 8.60 27.59
N ASP A 122 10.60 9.62 26.73
CA ASP A 122 9.52 9.86 25.77
C ASP A 122 9.37 8.64 24.81
N SER A 123 10.49 8.02 24.41
CA SER A 123 10.50 6.80 23.59
C SER A 123 9.96 5.57 24.33
N LEU A 124 10.27 5.41 25.62
CA LEU A 124 9.73 4.31 26.44
C LEU A 124 8.23 4.49 26.68
N MET A 125 7.79 5.72 26.91
CA MET A 125 6.37 6.02 27.10
C MET A 125 5.54 5.74 25.85
N SER A 126 6.04 6.07 24.66
CA SER A 126 5.34 5.71 23.42
C SER A 126 5.22 4.20 23.25
N LEU A 127 6.26 3.42 23.59
CA LEU A 127 6.22 1.96 23.55
C LEU A 127 5.17 1.38 24.52
N ILE A 128 5.06 1.94 25.73
CA ILE A 128 4.04 1.52 26.72
C ILE A 128 2.62 1.71 26.17
N VAL A 129 2.38 2.73 25.34
CA VAL A 129 1.08 2.96 24.69
C VAL A 129 0.87 2.05 23.48
N ILE A 130 1.92 1.81 22.69
CA ILE A 130 1.85 1.00 21.47
C ILE A 130 1.64 -0.48 21.78
N ILE A 131 2.30 -1.03 22.81
CA ILE A 131 2.24 -2.48 23.14
C ILE A 131 0.79 -2.98 23.39
N PRO A 132 -0.05 -2.30 24.21
CA PRO A 132 -1.45 -2.66 24.39
C PRO A 132 -2.25 -2.61 23.08
N ILE A 133 -1.99 -1.62 22.23
CA ILE A 133 -2.67 -1.47 20.93
C ILE A 133 -2.30 -2.64 20.01
N CYS A 134 -1.03 -3.06 20.00
CA CYS A 134 -0.57 -4.24 19.26
C CYS A 134 -1.15 -5.55 19.81
N SER A 135 -1.56 -5.58 21.07
CA SER A 135 -2.16 -6.77 21.71
C SER A 135 -3.64 -6.95 21.37
N VAL A 136 -4.26 -6.01 20.66
CA VAL A 136 -5.66 -6.10 20.26
C VAL A 136 -5.82 -7.11 19.13
N THR A 137 -6.44 -8.25 19.44
CA THR A 137 -6.70 -9.34 18.48
C THR A 137 -7.83 -9.01 17.49
N ASN A 138 -8.70 -8.04 17.82
CA ASN A 138 -9.81 -7.66 16.96
C ASN A 138 -9.41 -6.55 15.98
N LEU A 139 -9.03 -6.95 14.77
CA LEU A 139 -8.64 -6.06 13.66
C LEU A 139 -9.72 -5.03 13.30
N GLN A 140 -11.01 -5.33 13.54
CA GLN A 140 -12.09 -4.41 13.21
C GLN A 140 -12.10 -3.16 14.11
N SER A 141 -11.77 -3.32 15.39
CA SER A 141 -11.63 -2.19 16.32
C SER A 141 -10.41 -1.33 15.96
N VAL A 142 -9.30 -1.96 15.60
CA VAL A 142 -8.08 -1.28 15.16
C VAL A 142 -8.33 -0.47 13.88
N ALA A 143 -9.09 -1.03 12.92
CA ALA A 143 -9.44 -0.33 11.69
C ALA A 143 -10.28 0.94 11.93
N LYS A 144 -11.23 0.90 12.87
CA LYS A 144 -12.03 2.08 13.25
C LYS A 144 -11.16 3.16 13.91
N PHE A 145 -10.27 2.76 14.81
CA PHE A 145 -9.33 3.68 15.44
C PHE A 145 -8.37 4.32 14.41
N SER A 146 -7.88 3.52 13.47
CA SER A 146 -7.07 4.01 12.34
C SER A 146 -7.83 5.04 11.49
N ALA A 147 -9.11 4.81 11.18
CA ALA A 147 -9.92 5.78 10.46
C ALA A 147 -10.05 7.12 11.22
N PHE A 148 -10.21 7.07 12.54
CA PHE A 148 -10.20 8.28 13.38
C PHE A 148 -8.86 9.02 13.31
N GLY A 149 -7.75 8.28 13.35
CA GLY A 149 -6.41 8.83 13.18
C GLY A 149 -6.22 9.55 11.84
N ILE A 150 -6.74 8.98 10.75
CA ILE A 150 -6.71 9.62 9.41
C ILE A 150 -7.51 10.93 9.40
N ILE A 151 -8.72 10.94 9.98
CA ILE A 151 -9.55 12.15 10.08
C ILE A 151 -8.83 13.23 10.87
N PHE A 152 -8.21 12.86 12.00
CA PHE A 152 -7.45 13.80 12.83
C PHE A 152 -6.24 14.37 12.06
N MET A 153 -5.48 13.52 11.37
CA MET A 153 -4.35 13.94 10.51
C MET A 153 -4.79 14.87 9.39
N LEU A 154 -5.95 14.63 8.75
CA LEU A 154 -6.49 15.57 7.76
C LEU A 154 -6.86 16.91 8.42
N GLY A 155 -7.46 16.86 9.61
CA GLY A 155 -7.80 18.03 10.40
C GLY A 155 -6.58 18.91 10.73
N THR A 156 -5.44 18.31 11.10
CA THR A 156 -4.21 19.08 11.39
C THR A 156 -3.71 19.82 10.15
N PHE A 157 -3.77 19.22 8.97
CA PHE A 157 -3.41 19.92 7.72
C PHE A 157 -4.33 21.10 7.40
N PHE A 158 -5.63 21.00 7.68
CA PHE A 158 -6.54 22.13 7.54
C PHE A 158 -6.21 23.28 8.50
N VAL A 159 -5.85 22.95 9.75
CA VAL A 159 -5.41 23.97 10.73
C VAL A 159 -4.12 24.65 10.27
N ILE A 160 -3.14 23.89 9.77
CA ILE A 160 -1.88 24.44 9.25
C ILE A 160 -2.14 25.36 8.05
N ALA A 161 -2.94 24.91 7.09
CA ALA A 161 -3.30 25.72 5.92
C ALA A 161 -4.07 26.98 6.31
N GLY A 162 -5.05 26.87 7.22
CA GLY A 162 -5.83 28.00 7.72
C GLY A 162 -4.97 29.03 8.46
N TYR A 163 -4.03 28.58 9.29
CA TYR A 163 -3.06 29.45 9.95
C TYR A 163 -2.17 30.18 8.93
N GLY A 164 -1.62 29.44 7.95
CA GLY A 164 -0.78 30.04 6.91
C GLY A 164 -1.53 31.08 6.06
N ILE A 165 -2.79 30.80 5.69
CA ILE A 165 -3.64 31.76 4.95
C ILE A 165 -3.96 32.99 5.81
N ASN A 166 -4.22 32.80 7.10
CA ASN A 166 -4.51 33.93 7.99
C ASN A 166 -3.29 34.86 8.17
N GLU A 167 -2.09 34.30 8.27
CA GLU A 167 -0.86 35.06 8.50
C GLU A 167 -0.28 35.67 7.21
N TYR A 168 -0.23 34.91 6.12
CA TYR A 168 0.47 35.28 4.88
C TYR A 168 -0.47 35.56 3.70
N GLY A 169 -1.78 35.34 3.88
CA GLY A 169 -2.77 35.48 2.81
C GLY A 169 -2.54 34.49 1.67
N LEU A 170 -2.84 34.93 0.44
CA LEU A 170 -2.61 34.16 -0.79
C LEU A 170 -1.40 34.68 -1.59
N ALA A 171 -0.56 35.52 -0.98
CA ALA A 171 0.58 36.16 -1.66
C ALA A 171 1.62 35.16 -2.16
N GLY A 172 1.74 33.99 -1.52
CA GLY A 172 2.65 32.93 -1.92
C GLY A 172 2.41 32.42 -3.35
N PHE A 173 1.16 32.41 -3.82
CA PHE A 173 0.83 32.00 -5.19
C PHE A 173 1.38 32.94 -6.26
N SER A 174 1.60 34.22 -5.94
CA SER A 174 2.20 35.19 -6.87
C SER A 174 3.74 35.18 -6.86
N LEU A 175 4.35 34.50 -5.89
CA LEU A 175 5.81 34.44 -5.71
C LEU A 175 6.42 33.14 -6.26
N ILE A 176 5.60 32.27 -6.85
CA ILE A 176 6.08 31.02 -7.45
C ILE A 176 7.01 31.36 -8.63
N SER A 177 8.23 30.83 -8.56
CA SER A 177 9.29 30.97 -9.55
C SER A 177 9.66 29.58 -10.07
N GLU A 178 10.28 29.50 -11.25
CA GLU A 178 10.68 28.22 -11.87
C GLU A 178 11.64 27.42 -10.97
N GLU A 179 12.42 28.10 -10.14
CA GLU A 179 13.35 27.50 -9.17
C GLU A 179 12.64 26.72 -8.04
N HIS A 180 11.35 26.96 -7.81
CA HIS A 180 10.55 26.26 -6.79
C HIS A 180 9.88 25.00 -7.34
N LEU A 181 9.88 24.82 -8.66
CA LEU A 181 9.21 23.71 -9.34
C LEU A 181 10.14 22.52 -9.59
N TRP A 182 11.44 22.65 -9.34
CA TRP A 182 12.41 21.60 -9.63
C TRP A 182 13.36 21.39 -8.45
N PRO A 183 13.79 20.13 -8.21
CA PRO A 183 14.79 19.86 -7.20
C PRO A 183 16.09 20.57 -7.57
N LYS A 184 16.70 21.23 -6.59
CA LYS A 184 17.92 22.02 -6.80
C LYS A 184 19.11 21.16 -7.22
N ASP A 185 19.18 19.95 -6.66
CA ASP A 185 20.27 19.00 -6.86
C ASP A 185 19.75 17.56 -6.96
N LEU A 186 20.58 16.66 -7.50
CA LEU A 186 20.28 15.23 -7.57
C LEU A 186 20.03 14.61 -6.18
N THR A 187 20.69 15.13 -5.14
CA THR A 187 20.47 14.71 -3.76
C THR A 187 19.04 15.01 -3.31
N ALA A 188 18.50 16.20 -3.63
CA ALA A 188 17.14 16.57 -3.30
C ALA A 188 16.13 15.67 -4.05
N ALA A 189 16.35 15.46 -5.35
CA ALA A 189 15.54 14.54 -6.15
C ALA A 189 15.56 13.10 -5.60
N SER A 190 16.73 12.60 -5.19
CA SER A 190 16.89 11.27 -4.61
C SER A 190 16.20 11.15 -3.24
N ASN A 191 16.28 12.20 -2.42
CA ASN A 191 15.60 12.23 -1.12
C ASN A 191 14.08 12.22 -1.30
N TRP A 192 13.57 13.05 -2.22
CA TRP A 192 12.15 13.05 -2.57
C TRP A 192 11.70 11.68 -3.07
N PHE A 193 12.45 11.08 -4.01
CA PHE A 193 12.13 9.75 -4.52
C PHE A 193 12.10 8.71 -3.41
N GLY A 194 13.08 8.73 -2.50
CA GLY A 194 13.12 7.84 -1.34
C GLY A 194 11.90 7.99 -0.44
N VAL A 195 11.49 9.22 -0.13
CA VAL A 195 10.29 9.51 0.67
C VAL A 195 9.02 9.06 -0.05
N ALA A 196 8.90 9.34 -1.35
CA ALA A 196 7.75 8.92 -2.15
C ALA A 196 7.66 7.39 -2.23
N ALA A 197 8.76 6.71 -2.57
CA ALA A 197 8.83 5.25 -2.64
C ALA A 197 8.49 4.60 -1.30
N PHE A 198 8.97 5.17 -0.18
CA PHE A 198 8.63 4.72 1.16
C PHE A 198 7.15 4.95 1.49
N GLY A 199 6.59 6.12 1.17
CA GLY A 199 5.18 6.45 1.39
C GLY A 199 4.21 5.52 0.65
N TYR A 200 4.55 5.12 -0.58
CA TYR A 200 3.78 4.13 -1.35
C TYR A 200 4.14 2.67 -1.04
N GLY A 201 5.23 2.43 -0.29
CA GLY A 201 5.77 1.11 0.00
C GLY A 201 4.87 0.19 0.83
N VAL A 202 3.69 0.65 1.25
CA VAL A 202 2.72 -0.13 2.03
C VAL A 202 1.91 -1.11 1.16
N VAL A 203 1.89 -0.93 -0.16
CA VAL A 203 1.08 -1.77 -1.08
C VAL A 203 1.35 -3.28 -0.96
N PRO A 204 2.59 -3.78 -0.82
CA PRO A 204 2.82 -5.21 -0.64
C PRO A 204 2.13 -5.79 0.62
N PHE A 205 1.91 -4.98 1.65
CA PHE A 205 1.20 -5.41 2.86
C PHE A 205 -0.31 -5.49 2.67
N THR A 206 -0.89 -4.78 1.70
CA THR A 206 -2.34 -4.82 1.49
C THR A 206 -2.80 -6.22 1.14
N TYR A 207 -1.99 -7.00 0.42
CA TYR A 207 -2.32 -8.39 0.10
C TYR A 207 -2.42 -9.29 1.33
N ASN A 208 -1.64 -9.05 2.39
CA ASN A 208 -1.81 -9.75 3.67
C ASN A 208 -3.11 -9.32 4.37
N ILE A 209 -3.51 -8.05 4.22
CA ILE A 209 -4.78 -7.52 4.74
C ILE A 209 -5.99 -8.09 3.96
N ARG A 210 -5.79 -8.57 2.72
CA ARG A 210 -6.85 -9.19 1.91
C ARG A 210 -7.55 -10.34 2.62
N GLU A 211 -6.79 -11.15 3.34
CA GLU A 211 -7.31 -12.30 4.08
C GLU A 211 -8.26 -11.88 5.20
N SER A 212 -8.13 -10.64 5.68
CA SER A 212 -8.98 -10.05 6.72
C SER A 212 -10.16 -9.23 6.17
N MET A 213 -10.31 -9.10 4.85
CA MET A 213 -11.43 -8.37 4.24
C MET A 213 -12.72 -9.21 4.22
N SER A 214 -13.85 -8.55 4.48
CA SER A 214 -15.18 -9.19 4.33
C SER A 214 -15.51 -9.57 2.88
N LYS A 215 -14.93 -8.84 1.91
CA LYS A 215 -15.08 -9.04 0.46
C LYS A 215 -13.71 -8.99 -0.25
N PRO A 216 -12.90 -10.06 -0.17
CA PRO A 216 -11.54 -10.11 -0.71
C PRO A 216 -11.44 -9.88 -2.22
N GLU A 217 -12.53 -10.09 -2.96
CA GLU A 217 -12.63 -9.86 -4.41
C GLU A 217 -12.56 -8.38 -4.80
N LEU A 218 -12.90 -7.47 -3.88
CA LEU A 218 -12.86 -6.03 -4.11
C LEU A 218 -11.48 -5.41 -3.82
N MET A 219 -10.52 -6.20 -3.37
CA MET A 219 -9.20 -5.70 -2.95
C MET A 219 -8.53 -4.86 -4.04
N ASN A 220 -8.51 -5.32 -5.29
CA ASN A 220 -7.85 -4.59 -6.38
C ASN A 220 -8.44 -3.18 -6.57
N HIS A 221 -9.77 -3.07 -6.57
CA HIS A 221 -10.45 -1.77 -6.69
C HIS A 221 -10.23 -0.90 -5.45
N ALA A 222 -10.26 -1.49 -4.25
CA ALA A 222 -10.00 -0.76 -3.02
C ALA A 222 -8.57 -0.21 -2.97
N THR A 223 -7.56 -1.01 -3.30
CA THR A 223 -6.16 -0.59 -3.39
C THR A 223 -5.96 0.48 -4.45
N GLN A 224 -6.56 0.32 -5.64
CA GLN A 224 -6.46 1.31 -6.71
C GLN A 224 -7.05 2.67 -6.28
N ASN A 225 -8.24 2.66 -5.68
CA ASN A 225 -8.87 3.88 -5.19
C ASN A 225 -8.07 4.52 -4.05
N ALA A 226 -7.55 3.72 -3.12
CA ALA A 226 -6.71 4.20 -2.03
C ALA A 226 -5.41 4.83 -2.57
N LEU A 227 -4.77 4.22 -3.56
CA LEU A 227 -3.57 4.76 -4.20
C LEU A 227 -3.84 6.10 -4.88
N TRP A 228 -4.92 6.21 -5.65
CA TRP A 228 -5.32 7.49 -6.26
C TRP A 228 -5.62 8.57 -5.23
N LEU A 229 -6.28 8.21 -4.14
CA LEU A 229 -6.60 9.13 -3.05
C LEU A 229 -5.32 9.62 -2.35
N VAL A 230 -4.39 8.71 -2.03
CA VAL A 230 -3.10 9.06 -1.42
C VAL A 230 -2.30 9.94 -2.38
N PHE A 231 -2.26 9.61 -3.67
CA PHE A 231 -1.58 10.41 -4.69
C PHE A 231 -2.12 11.82 -4.79
N ALA A 232 -3.44 11.98 -4.91
CA ALA A 232 -4.05 13.29 -4.95
C ALA A 232 -3.79 14.08 -3.65
N THR A 233 -3.88 13.42 -2.50
CA THR A 233 -3.61 14.04 -1.20
C THR A 233 -2.16 14.50 -1.08
N TYR A 234 -1.20 13.67 -1.49
CA TYR A 234 0.22 14.02 -1.45
C TYR A 234 0.53 15.20 -2.36
N ILE A 235 0.02 15.21 -3.60
CA ILE A 235 0.21 16.36 -4.51
C ILE A 235 -0.38 17.63 -3.91
N ILE A 236 -1.62 17.56 -3.42
CA ILE A 236 -2.28 18.75 -2.86
C ILE A 236 -1.49 19.26 -1.66
N LEU A 237 -1.16 18.40 -0.69
CA LEU A 237 -0.48 18.83 0.53
C LEU A 237 0.97 19.27 0.28
N SER A 238 1.71 18.57 -0.59
CA SER A 238 3.10 18.89 -0.89
C SER A 238 3.24 20.20 -1.65
N ASN A 239 2.25 20.58 -2.46
CA ASN A 239 2.27 21.85 -3.19
C ASN A 239 1.63 22.98 -2.39
N LEU A 240 0.44 22.76 -1.84
CA LEU A 240 -0.38 23.80 -1.22
C LEU A 240 0.30 24.40 0.02
N ILE A 241 0.82 23.57 0.92
CA ILE A 241 1.38 24.04 2.18
C ILE A 241 2.64 24.88 1.95
N PRO A 242 3.68 24.40 1.22
CA PRO A 242 4.86 25.21 0.96
C PRO A 242 4.56 26.53 0.24
N ILE A 243 3.63 26.53 -0.73
CA ILE A 243 3.23 27.76 -1.44
C ILE A 243 2.63 28.79 -0.47
N ILE A 244 1.73 28.39 0.44
CA ILE A 244 1.12 29.30 1.42
C ILE A 244 2.19 29.95 2.32
N PHE A 245 3.22 29.19 2.70
CA PHE A 245 4.28 29.67 3.61
C PHE A 245 5.47 30.31 2.89
N LEU A 246 5.47 30.37 1.55
CA LEU A 246 6.53 30.97 0.74
C LEU A 246 6.85 32.44 1.11
N PRO A 247 5.87 33.31 1.45
CA PRO A 247 6.14 34.68 1.87
C PRO A 247 6.76 34.79 3.28
N GLY A 248 6.73 33.72 4.08
CA GLY A 248 7.10 33.73 5.48
C GLY A 248 8.61 33.79 5.72
N VAL A 249 9.00 34.43 6.84
CA VAL A 249 10.39 34.44 7.33
C VAL A 249 10.83 33.03 7.77
N HIS A 250 9.89 32.22 8.23
CA HIS A 250 10.06 30.80 8.47
C HIS A 250 9.94 30.04 7.15
N LYS A 251 11.02 30.04 6.36
CA LYS A 251 11.09 29.20 5.17
C LYS A 251 10.92 27.75 5.60
N ILE A 252 9.85 27.11 5.12
CA ILE A 252 9.77 25.66 5.11
C ILE A 252 10.81 25.23 4.07
N ASP A 253 11.99 24.81 4.52
CA ASP A 253 12.99 24.18 3.66
C ASP A 253 12.46 22.80 3.24
N GLY A 254 11.59 22.81 2.23
CA GLY A 254 11.04 21.65 1.57
C GLY A 254 10.79 22.01 0.11
N ASP A 255 11.47 21.31 -0.79
CA ASP A 255 11.20 21.44 -2.22
C ASP A 255 9.74 21.01 -2.47
N VAL A 256 9.03 21.76 -3.32
CA VAL A 256 7.59 21.62 -3.56
C VAL A 256 7.27 20.34 -4.35
N LEU A 257 8.31 19.74 -4.93
CA LEU A 257 8.30 18.55 -5.77
C LEU A 257 9.37 17.54 -5.40
#